data_AF-A0A7Y2ZWQ7-F1
#
_entry.id   AF-A0A7Y2ZWQ7-F1
#
_cell.length_a   1.000
_cell.length_b   1.000
_cell.length_c   1.000
_cell.angle_alpha   90.00
_cell.angle_beta   90.00
_cell.angle_gamma   90.00
#
_symmetry.space_group_name_H-M   'P 1'
#
loop_
_entity.id
_entity.type
_entity.pdbx_description
1 polymer ?
#
loop_
_entity_poly.entity_id
_entity_poly.type
_entity_poly.pdbx_seq_one_letter_code
_entity_poly.pdbx_strand_id
1 'polypeptide(L)'
;MNVQYLYSLITVVVLFLISYIGVEALGLEILFGIVIPYVAMIIFIAGFIYRIMDWTRSPVPFRIPTTCGQQKTLPWIKPNSVDNPTTTGGVVVRMILEILFFRSLFRNTRMSLKEGSKLSYQLEIFLWLGALAFHWSFLTVIVRHLRFFTEPVPFLIQLLEKLDGFFRIEILYDVVKWGLPGIYLSGFVLLAAVTYLFLRRVFIPQVRYISLAADFFPLFLIFGIALTGILMRYFSKVNIVEIKEFAMGLITFRFTIPEGVGGVFYVHLFFVSILLAYFPFSKLMHLGGIFLSPTRNLTTDTRARRHVNPWNYPVHVHTYEEYEDEFREKMVEAGLPVDKQPAVKEPEEPKEPEETKEQEKKE
;
A
#
# COMPACT_ATOMS: atom_id res chain seq x y z
N MET A 1 -23.37 -9.29 21.30
CA MET A 1 -22.87 -7.96 20.87
C MET A 1 -21.37 -8.09 20.65
N ASN A 2 -20.80 -7.65 19.51
CA ASN A 2 -19.36 -7.86 19.27
C ASN A 2 -18.56 -6.87 20.15
N VAL A 3 -17.88 -7.40 21.17
CA VAL A 3 -17.18 -6.61 22.19
C VAL A 3 -16.04 -5.78 21.58
N GLN A 4 -15.50 -6.21 20.43
CA GLN A 4 -14.36 -5.58 19.77
C GLN A 4 -14.60 -4.12 19.37
N TYR A 5 -15.72 -3.81 18.72
CA TYR A 5 -16.01 -2.41 18.34
C TYR A 5 -16.34 -1.55 19.56
N LEU A 6 -16.90 -2.12 20.62
CA LEU A 6 -17.22 -1.39 21.84
C LEU A 6 -15.94 -0.97 22.58
N TYR A 7 -14.94 -1.85 22.68
CA TYR A 7 -13.63 -1.48 23.23
C TYR A 7 -12.99 -0.33 22.47
N SER A 8 -13.00 -0.39 21.13
CA SER A 8 -12.46 0.69 20.30
C SER A 8 -13.22 2.00 20.48
N LEU A 9 -14.56 1.96 20.53
CA LEU A 9 -15.38 3.15 20.76
C LEU A 9 -15.11 3.77 22.13
N ILE A 10 -15.13 2.96 23.19
CA ILE A 10 -14.84 3.41 24.56
C ILE A 10 -13.45 4.04 24.61
N THR A 11 -12.45 3.43 23.97
CA THR A 11 -11.09 3.98 23.93
C THR A 11 -11.08 5.38 23.31
N VAL A 12 -11.74 5.59 22.17
CA VAL A 12 -11.79 6.91 21.52
C VAL A 12 -12.56 7.94 22.35
N VAL A 13 -13.65 7.52 23.01
CA VAL A 13 -14.40 8.39 23.94
C VAL A 13 -13.55 8.78 25.16
N VAL A 14 -12.78 7.84 25.71
CA VAL A 14 -11.85 8.14 26.81
C VAL A 14 -10.77 9.11 26.36
N LEU A 15 -10.18 8.93 25.17
CA LEU A 15 -9.20 9.86 24.59
C LEU A 15 -9.80 11.26 24.39
N PHE A 16 -11.07 11.34 23.95
CA PHE A 16 -11.81 12.60 23.86
C PHE A 16 -11.92 13.27 25.23
N LEU A 17 -12.39 12.55 26.25
CA LEU A 17 -12.61 13.11 27.58
C LEU A 17 -11.29 13.55 28.22
N ILE A 18 -10.23 12.75 28.10
CA ILE A 18 -8.89 13.06 28.63
C ILE A 18 -8.37 14.38 28.05
N SER A 19 -8.47 14.56 26.73
CA SER A 19 -7.97 15.78 26.07
C SER A 19 -8.86 16.98 26.36
N TYR A 20 -10.18 16.82 26.32
CA TYR A 20 -11.11 17.91 26.57
C TYR A 20 -11.03 18.42 28.03
N ILE A 21 -11.13 17.51 29.01
CA ILE A 21 -11.05 17.85 30.44
C ILE A 21 -9.64 18.33 30.80
N GLY A 22 -8.61 17.70 30.24
CA GLY A 22 -7.22 18.09 30.50
C GLY A 22 -6.93 19.54 30.11
N VAL A 23 -7.52 20.03 29.03
CA VAL A 23 -7.37 21.43 28.63
C VAL A 23 -8.35 22.33 29.38
N GLU A 24 -9.65 22.08 29.28
CA GLU A 24 -10.68 23.01 29.78
C GLU A 24 -10.74 23.10 31.31
N ALA A 25 -10.43 22.02 32.03
CA ALA A 25 -10.52 22.00 33.49
C ALA A 25 -9.14 22.10 34.18
N LEU A 26 -8.07 21.65 33.53
CA LEU A 26 -6.74 21.54 34.16
C LEU A 26 -5.68 22.46 33.54
N GLY A 27 -5.96 23.18 32.45
CA GLY A 27 -5.00 24.10 31.83
C GLY A 27 -3.74 23.40 31.31
N LEU A 28 -3.90 22.22 30.69
CA LEU A 28 -2.79 21.42 30.14
C LEU A 28 -2.51 21.73 28.67
N GLU A 29 -2.67 22.98 28.22
CA GLU A 29 -2.51 23.38 26.81
C GLU A 29 -1.10 23.05 26.28
N ILE A 30 -0.06 23.23 27.09
CA ILE A 30 1.33 22.90 26.69
C ILE A 30 1.48 21.41 26.40
N LEU A 31 0.88 20.56 27.23
CA LEU A 31 0.98 19.11 27.09
C LEU A 31 0.29 18.65 25.80
N PHE A 32 -0.96 19.06 25.58
CA PHE A 32 -1.76 18.63 24.43
C PHE A 32 -1.44 19.38 23.13
N GLY A 33 -0.98 20.63 23.23
CA GLY A 33 -0.62 21.48 22.10
C GLY A 33 0.80 21.27 21.59
N ILE A 34 1.76 21.00 22.49
CA ILE A 34 3.18 21.02 22.13
C ILE A 34 3.81 19.65 22.35
N VAL A 35 3.82 19.18 23.60
CA VAL A 35 4.57 17.96 23.97
C VAL A 35 4.07 16.73 23.24
N ILE A 36 2.76 16.46 23.30
CA ILE A 36 2.18 15.26 22.67
C ILE A 36 2.35 15.28 21.14
N PRO A 37 2.07 16.37 20.41
CA PRO A 37 2.32 16.43 18.97
C PRO A 37 3.77 16.15 18.57
N TYR A 38 4.76 16.68 19.29
CA TYR A 38 6.17 16.36 19.00
C TYR A 38 6.51 14.90 19.26
N VAL A 39 6.09 14.35 20.41
CA VAL A 39 6.31 12.94 20.72
C VAL A 39 5.66 12.04 19.67
N ALA A 40 4.42 12.34 19.27
CA ALA A 40 3.73 11.63 18.22
C ALA A 40 4.45 11.71 16.87
N MET A 41 4.97 12.88 16.50
CA MET A 41 5.75 13.06 15.28
C MET A 41 7.04 12.24 15.29
N ILE A 42 7.77 12.23 16.41
CA ILE A 42 9.00 11.43 16.57
C ILE A 42 8.67 9.93 16.44
N ILE A 43 7.65 9.44 17.15
CA ILE A 43 7.19 8.05 17.07
C ILE A 43 6.80 7.69 15.64
N PHE A 44 6.05 8.56 14.96
CA PHE A 44 5.63 8.37 13.59
C PHE A 44 6.82 8.22 12.65
N ILE A 45 7.74 9.19 12.65
CA ILE A 45 8.91 9.19 11.75
C ILE A 45 9.81 7.99 12.03
N ALA A 46 10.19 7.78 13.29
CA ALA A 46 11.09 6.68 13.67
C ALA A 46 10.46 5.31 13.37
N GLY A 47 9.18 5.13 13.72
CA GLY A 47 8.46 3.89 13.47
C GLY A 47 8.24 3.62 11.98
N PHE A 48 7.95 4.66 11.18
CA PHE A 48 7.79 4.52 9.74
C PHE A 48 9.12 4.12 9.08
N ILE A 49 10.22 4.81 9.42
CA ILE A 49 11.56 4.48 8.92
C ILE A 49 11.91 3.04 9.29
N TYR A 50 11.74 2.66 10.56
CA TYR A 50 12.01 1.31 11.04
C TYR A 50 11.28 0.25 10.21
N ARG A 51 9.97 0.44 9.97
CA ARG A 51 9.16 -0.48 9.15
C ARG A 51 9.62 -0.56 7.70
N ILE A 52 9.95 0.57 7.07
CA ILE A 52 10.46 0.57 5.69
C ILE A 52 11.83 -0.14 5.62
N MET A 53 12.71 0.09 6.59
CA MET A 53 14.02 -0.59 6.63
C MET A 53 13.88 -2.10 6.84
N ASP A 54 12.97 -2.52 7.71
CA ASP A 54 12.66 -3.94 7.95
C ASP A 54 12.18 -4.64 6.66
N TRP A 55 11.25 -4.01 5.93
CA TRP A 55 10.72 -4.56 4.68
C TRP A 55 11.70 -4.51 3.52
N THR A 56 12.53 -3.47 3.40
CA THR A 56 13.53 -3.38 2.32
C THR A 56 14.66 -4.40 2.49
N ARG A 57 14.95 -4.81 3.73
CA ARG A 57 15.89 -5.90 4.03
C ARG A 57 15.30 -7.29 3.80
N SER A 58 13.98 -7.40 3.64
CA SER A 58 13.31 -8.68 3.42
C SER A 58 13.60 -9.18 2.00
N PRO A 59 14.28 -10.33 1.85
CA PRO A 59 14.62 -10.88 0.55
C PRO A 59 13.38 -11.39 -0.18
N VAL A 60 13.39 -11.29 -1.50
CA VAL A 60 12.29 -11.72 -2.37
C VAL A 60 12.71 -12.96 -3.18
N PRO A 61 12.51 -14.18 -2.65
CA PRO A 61 13.02 -15.40 -3.26
C PRO A 61 12.37 -15.70 -4.62
N PHE A 62 11.11 -15.31 -4.79
CA PHE A 62 10.32 -15.61 -5.98
C PHE A 62 9.64 -14.36 -6.50
N ARG A 63 9.52 -14.25 -7.84
CA ARG A 63 8.57 -13.31 -8.44
C ARG A 63 7.18 -13.93 -8.39
N ILE A 64 6.34 -13.40 -7.51
CA ILE A 64 4.94 -13.81 -7.34
C ILE A 64 3.94 -12.68 -7.69
N PRO A 65 4.14 -11.92 -8.79
CA PRO A 65 3.20 -10.88 -9.17
C PRO A 65 1.81 -11.46 -9.44
N THR A 66 0.76 -10.82 -8.93
CA THR A 66 -0.62 -11.22 -9.19
C THR A 66 -0.97 -10.95 -10.65
N THR A 67 -1.26 -11.99 -11.42
CA THR A 67 -1.65 -11.87 -12.83
C THR A 67 -3.17 -11.98 -12.98
N CYS A 68 -3.81 -10.90 -13.44
CA CYS A 68 -5.25 -10.86 -13.68
C CYS A 68 -5.58 -10.61 -15.17
N GLY A 69 -4.64 -10.88 -16.07
CA GLY A 69 -4.74 -10.58 -17.49
C GLY A 69 -3.94 -11.53 -18.38
N GLN A 70 -4.22 -11.47 -19.68
CA GLN A 70 -3.63 -12.36 -20.68
C GLN A 70 -2.14 -12.07 -20.89
N GLN A 71 -1.35 -13.13 -21.04
CA GLN A 71 0.11 -13.08 -21.23
C GLN A 71 0.48 -12.78 -22.70
N LYS A 72 1.67 -12.25 -22.91
CA LYS A 72 2.18 -11.81 -24.23
C LYS A 72 2.52 -12.95 -25.21
N THR A 73 2.72 -14.18 -24.73
CA THR A 73 3.31 -15.27 -25.52
C THR A 73 2.45 -15.77 -26.69
N LEU A 74 1.15 -15.48 -26.72
CA LEU A 74 0.24 -15.92 -27.78
C LEU A 74 -0.12 -14.74 -28.69
N PRO A 75 0.36 -14.69 -29.95
CA PRO A 75 0.19 -13.52 -30.82
C PRO A 75 -1.27 -13.24 -31.20
N TRP A 76 -2.17 -14.23 -31.09
CA TRP A 76 -3.60 -14.08 -31.35
C TRP A 76 -4.42 -13.63 -30.14
N ILE A 77 -3.81 -13.48 -28.96
CA ILE A 77 -4.50 -13.03 -27.74
C ILE A 77 -3.98 -11.64 -27.37
N LYS A 78 -4.88 -10.66 -27.26
CA LYS A 78 -4.52 -9.29 -26.88
C LYS A 78 -3.91 -9.28 -25.47
N PRO A 79 -2.62 -8.91 -25.30
CA PRO A 79 -2.01 -8.90 -23.99
C PRO A 79 -2.57 -7.77 -23.13
N ASN A 80 -2.62 -8.00 -21.81
CA ASN A 80 -2.96 -6.96 -20.85
C ASN A 80 -1.70 -6.53 -20.09
N SER A 81 -1.04 -5.49 -20.60
CA SER A 81 0.25 -5.01 -20.07
C SER A 81 0.17 -4.37 -18.69
N VAL A 82 -1.04 -4.07 -18.18
CA VAL A 82 -1.25 -3.50 -16.85
C VAL A 82 -1.51 -4.63 -15.84
N ASP A 83 -2.43 -5.53 -16.18
CA ASP A 83 -2.85 -6.63 -15.29
C ASP A 83 -1.97 -7.89 -15.43
N ASN A 84 -1.01 -7.87 -16.35
CA ASN A 84 0.07 -8.84 -16.50
C ASN A 84 1.34 -8.18 -17.09
N PRO A 85 2.04 -7.33 -16.31
CA PRO A 85 3.09 -6.45 -16.83
C PRO A 85 4.40 -7.20 -17.10
N THR A 86 4.76 -7.34 -18.38
CA THR A 86 6.05 -7.91 -18.80
C THR A 86 7.19 -6.90 -18.81
N THR A 87 6.92 -5.61 -18.52
CA THR A 87 7.90 -4.52 -18.54
C THR A 87 7.75 -3.66 -17.28
N THR A 88 8.84 -2.99 -16.88
CA THR A 88 8.84 -2.07 -15.73
C THR A 88 7.83 -0.94 -15.91
N GLY A 89 7.66 -0.40 -17.13
CA GLY A 89 6.64 0.62 -17.41
C GLY A 89 5.21 0.12 -17.13
N GLY A 90 4.91 -1.13 -17.47
CA GLY A 90 3.62 -1.75 -17.14
C GLY A 90 3.39 -1.89 -15.63
N VAL A 91 4.45 -2.20 -14.87
CA VAL A 91 4.42 -2.24 -13.40
C VAL A 91 4.13 -0.85 -12.83
N VAL A 92 4.80 0.20 -13.34
CA VAL A 92 4.56 1.58 -12.88
C VAL A 92 3.09 1.98 -13.12
N VAL A 93 2.55 1.72 -14.32
CA VAL A 93 1.14 2.03 -14.62
C VAL A 93 0.19 1.24 -13.72
N ARG A 94 0.46 -0.06 -13.50
CA ARG A 94 -0.29 -0.85 -12.51
C ARG A 94 -0.27 -0.20 -11.14
N MET A 95 0.91 0.15 -10.64
CA MET A 95 1.07 0.73 -9.31
C MET A 95 0.30 2.05 -9.17
N ILE A 96 0.35 2.92 -10.17
CA ILE A 96 -0.45 4.16 -10.21
C ILE A 96 -1.95 3.83 -10.10
N LEU A 97 -2.44 2.86 -10.89
CA LEU A 97 -3.85 2.48 -10.88
C LEU A 97 -4.29 1.78 -9.59
N GLU A 98 -3.40 1.01 -8.96
CA GLU A 98 -3.67 0.41 -7.65
C GLU A 98 -3.69 1.45 -6.54
N ILE A 99 -2.79 2.43 -6.55
CA ILE A 99 -2.71 3.45 -5.50
C ILE A 99 -3.85 4.47 -5.62
N LEU A 100 -4.09 4.98 -6.82
CA LEU A 100 -5.04 6.10 -7.02
C LEU A 100 -6.48 5.64 -7.23
N PHE A 101 -6.69 4.43 -7.78
CA PHE A 101 -8.02 3.97 -8.20
C PHE A 101 -8.40 2.60 -7.64
N PHE A 102 -7.57 1.97 -6.81
CA PHE A 102 -7.81 0.63 -6.27
C PHE A 102 -8.30 -0.36 -7.33
N ARG A 103 -7.62 -0.39 -8.49
CA ARG A 103 -8.05 -1.16 -9.66
C ARG A 103 -8.33 -2.63 -9.35
N SER A 104 -7.53 -3.28 -8.51
CA SER A 104 -7.78 -4.65 -8.07
C SER A 104 -9.10 -4.77 -7.28
N LEU A 105 -9.40 -3.81 -6.40
CA LEU A 105 -10.63 -3.78 -5.60
C LEU A 105 -11.87 -3.55 -6.46
N PHE A 106 -11.78 -2.75 -7.53
CA PHE A 106 -12.88 -2.54 -8.48
C PHE A 106 -13.38 -3.85 -9.10
N ARG A 107 -12.47 -4.82 -9.25
CA ARG A 107 -12.75 -6.14 -9.84
C ARG A 107 -13.05 -7.21 -8.81
N ASN A 108 -13.14 -6.83 -7.54
CA ASN A 108 -13.41 -7.77 -6.47
C ASN A 108 -14.82 -8.37 -6.63
N THR A 109 -14.89 -9.69 -6.60
CA THR A 109 -16.16 -10.42 -6.70
C THR A 109 -16.45 -11.13 -5.39
N ARG A 110 -17.70 -11.02 -4.94
CA ARG A 110 -18.25 -11.80 -3.84
C ARG A 110 -18.98 -13.00 -4.40
N MET A 111 -18.67 -14.16 -3.85
CA MET A 111 -19.44 -15.38 -4.09
C MET A 111 -20.61 -15.41 -3.11
N SER A 112 -21.80 -15.69 -3.62
CA SER A 112 -23.00 -15.92 -2.82
C SER A 112 -23.71 -17.17 -3.34
N LEU A 113 -24.01 -18.09 -2.43
CA LEU A 113 -24.81 -19.26 -2.73
C LEU A 113 -26.28 -18.82 -2.69
N LYS A 114 -26.96 -18.77 -3.83
CA LYS A 114 -28.43 -18.60 -3.84
C LYS A 114 -29.08 -19.95 -3.54
N GLU A 115 -30.29 -19.94 -2.97
CA GLU A 115 -31.07 -21.14 -2.62
C GLU A 115 -30.90 -22.26 -3.66
N GLY A 116 -30.21 -23.34 -3.26
CA GLY A 116 -29.74 -24.43 -4.13
C GLY A 116 -28.21 -24.55 -4.21
N SER A 117 -27.71 -25.26 -5.23
CA SER A 117 -26.27 -25.52 -5.47
C SER A 117 -25.60 -24.50 -6.41
N LYS A 118 -26.28 -23.38 -6.73
CA LYS A 118 -25.80 -22.39 -7.71
C LYS A 118 -25.01 -21.27 -7.04
N LEU A 119 -23.72 -21.22 -7.34
CA LEU A 119 -22.83 -20.11 -6.99
C LEU A 119 -23.10 -18.89 -7.88
N SER A 120 -23.38 -17.76 -7.26
CA SER A 120 -23.49 -16.46 -7.93
C SER A 120 -22.31 -15.57 -7.58
N TYR A 121 -21.83 -14.80 -8.56
CA TYR A 121 -20.71 -13.87 -8.41
C TYR A 121 -21.24 -12.45 -8.57
N GLN A 122 -21.03 -11.60 -7.57
CA GLN A 122 -21.45 -10.20 -7.57
C GLN A 122 -20.24 -9.28 -7.39
N LEU A 123 -20.17 -8.18 -8.14
CA LEU A 123 -19.10 -7.20 -7.97
C LEU A 123 -19.31 -6.38 -6.69
N GLU A 124 -18.26 -6.17 -5.90
CA GLU A 124 -18.29 -5.37 -4.67
C GLU A 124 -18.05 -3.87 -4.98
N ILE A 125 -18.79 -3.31 -5.94
CA ILE A 125 -18.59 -1.92 -6.43
C ILE A 125 -18.77 -0.89 -5.32
N PHE A 126 -19.70 -1.11 -4.40
CA PHE A 126 -19.93 -0.19 -3.28
C PHE A 126 -18.76 -0.16 -2.28
N LEU A 127 -18.03 -1.27 -2.11
CA LEU A 127 -16.81 -1.26 -1.30
C LEU A 127 -15.73 -0.43 -2.00
N TRP A 128 -15.57 -0.63 -3.31
CA TRP A 128 -14.63 0.16 -4.10
C TRP A 128 -14.95 1.66 -4.03
N LEU A 129 -16.20 2.05 -4.25
CA LEU A 129 -16.63 3.45 -4.19
C LEU A 129 -16.41 4.06 -2.80
N GLY A 130 -16.83 3.37 -1.73
CA GLY A 130 -16.65 3.86 -0.37
C GLY A 130 -15.18 3.96 0.05
N ALA A 131 -14.35 2.99 -0.34
CA ALA A 131 -12.92 3.02 -0.10
C ALA A 131 -12.25 4.16 -0.88
N LEU A 132 -12.60 4.36 -2.15
CA LEU A 132 -12.06 5.43 -2.99
C LEU A 132 -12.45 6.80 -2.46
N ALA A 133 -13.73 7.00 -2.11
CA ALA A 133 -14.23 8.22 -1.50
C ALA A 133 -13.51 8.54 -0.19
N PHE A 134 -13.30 7.54 0.67
CA PHE A 134 -12.53 7.71 1.91
C PHE A 134 -11.10 8.17 1.62
N HIS A 135 -10.36 7.49 0.75
CA HIS A 135 -8.94 7.82 0.54
C HIS A 135 -8.74 9.15 -0.17
N TRP A 136 -9.54 9.48 -1.19
CA TRP A 136 -9.43 10.76 -1.87
C TRP A 136 -9.85 11.94 -1.00
N SER A 137 -10.90 11.78 -0.18
CA SER A 137 -11.29 12.81 0.77
C SER A 137 -10.25 12.98 1.87
N PHE A 138 -9.72 11.89 2.43
CA PHE A 138 -8.65 11.93 3.43
C PHE A 138 -7.38 12.60 2.88
N LEU A 139 -6.95 12.22 1.67
CA LEU A 139 -5.80 12.84 0.99
C LEU A 139 -6.04 14.33 0.73
N THR A 140 -7.20 14.69 0.22
CA THR A 140 -7.57 16.10 -0.04
C THR A 140 -7.55 16.92 1.24
N VAL A 141 -8.11 16.37 2.33
CA VAL A 141 -8.08 16.99 3.65
C VAL A 141 -6.63 17.20 4.10
N ILE A 142 -5.77 16.17 4.04
CA ILE A 142 -4.35 16.30 4.42
C ILE A 142 -3.63 17.36 3.59
N VAL A 143 -3.75 17.32 2.26
CA VAL A 143 -3.08 18.28 1.37
C VAL A 143 -3.55 19.71 1.67
N ARG A 144 -4.83 19.89 1.98
CA ARG A 144 -5.36 21.20 2.39
C ARG A 144 -4.83 21.64 3.76
N HIS A 145 -4.57 20.72 4.69
CA HIS A 145 -3.97 21.07 5.98
C HIS A 145 -2.56 21.62 5.85
N LEU A 146 -1.83 21.33 4.77
CA LEU A 146 -0.51 21.91 4.51
C LEU A 146 -0.53 23.45 4.47
N ARG A 147 -1.68 24.07 4.18
CA ARG A 147 -1.83 25.54 4.22
C ARG A 147 -1.44 26.17 5.57
N PHE A 148 -1.64 25.44 6.66
CA PHE A 148 -1.34 25.91 8.02
C PHE A 148 0.16 25.89 8.30
N PHE A 149 0.92 25.19 7.45
CA PHE A 149 2.36 24.95 7.60
C PHE A 149 3.18 25.65 6.50
N THR A 150 2.56 26.51 5.69
CA THR A 150 3.23 27.22 4.58
C THR A 150 2.76 28.67 4.48
N GLU A 151 3.71 29.60 4.34
CA GLU A 151 3.46 31.02 4.04
C GLU A 151 4.54 31.52 3.04
N PRO A 152 4.18 31.92 1.80
CA PRO A 152 2.83 31.92 1.22
C PRO A 152 2.31 30.50 0.93
N VAL A 153 0.98 30.34 0.85
CA VAL A 153 0.37 29.03 0.52
C VAL A 153 0.63 28.68 -0.97
N PRO A 154 1.20 27.51 -1.29
CA PRO A 154 1.46 27.09 -2.67
C PRO A 154 0.22 27.09 -3.58
N PHE A 155 0.41 27.46 -4.85
CA PHE A 155 -0.68 27.56 -5.84
C PHE A 155 -1.52 26.27 -5.98
N LEU A 156 -0.87 25.10 -5.99
CA LEU A 156 -1.57 23.81 -6.12
C LEU A 156 -2.53 23.54 -4.95
N ILE A 157 -2.16 23.95 -3.73
CA ILE A 157 -3.02 23.82 -2.55
C ILE A 157 -4.21 24.77 -2.68
N GLN A 158 -3.98 26.01 -3.11
CA GLN A 158 -5.07 26.97 -3.35
C GLN A 158 -6.05 26.49 -4.43
N LEU A 159 -5.55 25.90 -5.52
CA LEU A 159 -6.39 25.33 -6.57
C LEU A 159 -7.24 24.18 -6.04
N LEU A 160 -6.64 23.27 -5.26
CA LEU A 160 -7.37 22.17 -4.63
C LEU A 160 -8.45 22.68 -3.66
N GLU A 161 -8.16 23.71 -2.86
CA GLU A 161 -9.17 24.32 -1.97
C GLU A 161 -10.34 24.91 -2.75
N LYS A 162 -10.09 25.55 -3.90
CA LYS A 162 -11.15 26.10 -4.74
C LYS A 162 -12.04 24.98 -5.30
N LEU A 163 -11.44 23.90 -5.79
CA LEU A 163 -12.18 22.74 -6.32
C LEU A 163 -12.98 22.00 -5.24
N ASP A 164 -12.41 21.86 -4.04
CA ASP A 164 -13.06 21.19 -2.91
C ASP A 164 -14.15 22.05 -2.25
N GLY A 165 -14.10 23.37 -2.44
CA GLY A 165 -15.10 24.34 -2.02
C GLY A 165 -16.38 24.26 -2.85
N PHE A 166 -17.09 23.14 -2.80
CA PHE A 166 -18.25 22.81 -3.63
C PHE A 166 -19.41 23.84 -3.54
N PHE A 167 -19.53 24.57 -2.42
CA PHE A 167 -20.52 25.65 -2.25
C PHE A 167 -19.90 27.02 -2.00
N ARG A 168 -18.81 27.37 -2.70
CA ARG A 168 -18.56 28.79 -2.98
C ARG A 168 -19.39 29.16 -4.20
N ILE A 169 -20.62 29.63 -3.98
CA ILE A 169 -21.39 30.38 -4.99
C ILE A 169 -20.73 31.76 -5.15
N GLU A 170 -19.45 31.78 -5.52
CA GLU A 170 -18.66 32.97 -5.91
C GLU A 170 -18.40 32.91 -7.43
N ILE A 171 -19.38 32.46 -8.20
CA ILE A 171 -19.34 32.50 -9.68
C ILE A 171 -20.34 33.51 -10.24
N LEU A 172 -21.19 34.17 -9.43
CA LEU A 172 -22.22 35.06 -9.99
C LEU A 172 -22.34 36.48 -9.40
N TYR A 173 -21.88 36.80 -8.19
CA TYR A 173 -22.01 38.18 -7.68
C TYR A 173 -20.87 38.57 -6.72
N ASP A 174 -19.91 39.37 -7.19
CA ASP A 174 -18.83 40.02 -6.41
C ASP A 174 -19.34 41.07 -5.40
N VAL A 175 -20.66 41.22 -5.23
CA VAL A 175 -21.28 42.37 -4.55
C VAL A 175 -21.76 42.05 -3.12
N VAL A 176 -21.85 40.77 -2.73
CA VAL A 176 -22.38 40.38 -1.40
C VAL A 176 -21.46 39.37 -0.73
N LYS A 177 -20.49 39.86 0.07
CA LYS A 177 -19.72 39.04 1.02
C LYS A 177 -20.51 38.81 2.32
N TRP A 178 -21.65 38.12 2.23
CA TRP A 178 -22.41 37.66 3.39
C TRP A 178 -22.56 36.14 3.37
N GLY A 179 -22.07 35.48 4.43
CA GLY A 179 -22.69 34.25 4.94
C GLY A 179 -22.04 32.91 4.57
N LEU A 180 -21.60 32.23 5.63
CA LEU A 180 -21.08 30.85 5.73
C LEU A 180 -19.63 30.61 5.25
N PRO A 181 -18.77 29.98 6.09
CA PRO A 181 -17.47 29.49 5.63
C PRO A 181 -17.71 28.47 4.52
N GLY A 182 -17.04 28.64 3.38
CA GLY A 182 -17.22 27.78 2.20
C GLY A 182 -17.25 26.29 2.60
N ILE A 183 -18.27 25.57 2.14
CA ILE A 183 -18.45 24.16 2.47
C ILE A 183 -17.40 23.37 1.69
N TYR A 184 -16.53 22.68 2.41
CA TYR A 184 -15.54 21.79 1.82
C TYR A 184 -16.10 20.38 1.77
N LEU A 185 -16.28 19.87 0.56
CA LEU A 185 -16.95 18.60 0.33
C LEU A 185 -16.16 17.44 0.93
N SER A 186 -14.83 17.47 0.81
CA SER A 186 -13.95 16.42 1.34
C SER A 186 -14.16 16.13 2.83
N GLY A 187 -14.43 17.13 3.67
CA GLY A 187 -14.68 16.90 5.10
C GLY A 187 -15.93 16.04 5.35
N PHE A 188 -17.05 16.39 4.71
CA PHE A 188 -18.30 15.65 4.83
C PHE A 188 -18.24 14.29 4.14
N VAL A 189 -17.60 14.21 2.97
CA VAL A 189 -17.38 12.94 2.27
C VAL A 189 -16.49 12.01 3.11
N LEU A 190 -15.46 12.53 3.78
CA LEU A 190 -14.62 11.73 4.68
C LEU A 190 -15.44 11.16 5.83
N LEU A 191 -16.26 11.99 6.49
CA LEU A 191 -17.11 11.54 7.60
C LEU A 191 -18.15 10.51 7.13
N ALA A 192 -18.78 10.73 5.97
CA ALA A 192 -19.75 9.80 5.40
C ALA A 192 -19.08 8.47 4.99
N ALA A 193 -17.91 8.53 4.34
CA ALA A 193 -17.20 7.35 3.87
C ALA A 193 -16.64 6.50 5.01
N VAL A 194 -16.06 7.11 6.06
CA VAL A 194 -15.60 6.37 7.23
C VAL A 194 -16.78 5.72 7.98
N THR A 195 -17.91 6.43 8.07
CA THR A 195 -19.15 5.88 8.65
C THR A 195 -19.65 4.69 7.83
N TYR A 196 -19.70 4.81 6.50
CA TYR A 196 -20.09 3.71 5.62
C TYR A 196 -19.18 2.49 5.78
N LEU A 197 -17.85 2.67 5.78
CA LEU A 197 -16.90 1.57 5.95
C LEU A 197 -17.00 0.92 7.33
N PHE A 198 -17.25 1.70 8.38
CA PHE A 198 -17.55 1.19 9.71
C PHE A 198 -18.85 0.37 9.73
N LEU A 199 -19.95 0.93 9.22
CA LEU A 199 -21.25 0.24 9.17
C LEU A 199 -21.16 -1.03 8.34
N ARG A 200 -20.42 -1.05 7.22
CA ARG A 200 -20.16 -2.26 6.44
C ARG A 200 -19.48 -3.34 7.28
N ARG A 201 -18.45 -2.96 8.06
CA ARG A 201 -17.70 -3.87 8.93
C ARG A 201 -18.57 -4.42 10.06
N VAL A 202 -19.48 -3.60 10.58
CA VAL A 202 -20.47 -4.05 11.56
C VAL A 202 -21.50 -4.92 10.88
N PHE A 203 -22.26 -4.47 9.90
CA PHE A 203 -23.44 -5.19 9.42
C PHE A 203 -23.16 -6.47 8.63
N ILE A 204 -22.01 -6.60 7.95
CA ILE A 204 -21.69 -7.83 7.22
C ILE A 204 -21.11 -8.90 8.18
N PRO A 205 -21.81 -10.04 8.43
CA PRO A 205 -21.40 -11.01 9.45
C PRO A 205 -20.00 -11.58 9.22
N GLN A 206 -19.65 -11.89 7.97
CA GLN A 206 -18.34 -12.45 7.60
C GLN A 206 -17.21 -11.48 7.94
N VAL A 207 -17.40 -10.20 7.64
CA VAL A 207 -16.42 -9.14 7.91
C VAL A 207 -16.34 -8.88 9.41
N ARG A 208 -17.48 -8.84 10.11
CA ARG A 208 -17.55 -8.67 11.55
C ARG A 208 -16.80 -9.78 12.29
N TYR A 209 -16.94 -11.03 11.82
CA TYR A 209 -16.33 -12.21 12.43
C TYR A 209 -14.78 -12.15 12.41
N ILE A 210 -14.20 -11.67 11.30
CA ILE A 210 -12.73 -11.58 11.15
C ILE A 210 -12.15 -10.24 11.63
N SER A 211 -12.98 -9.31 12.11
CA SER A 211 -12.53 -7.98 12.52
C SER A 211 -12.07 -7.94 13.98
N LEU A 212 -10.90 -7.37 14.21
CA LEU A 212 -10.31 -7.17 15.54
C LEU A 212 -10.58 -5.74 16.05
N ALA A 213 -10.41 -5.47 17.35
CA ALA A 213 -10.47 -4.09 17.87
C ALA A 213 -9.51 -3.13 17.13
N ALA A 214 -8.33 -3.62 16.71
CA ALA A 214 -7.37 -2.85 15.93
C ALA A 214 -7.89 -2.42 14.53
N ASP A 215 -8.94 -3.06 14.02
CA ASP A 215 -9.63 -2.67 12.77
C ASP A 215 -10.68 -1.58 12.97
N PHE A 216 -11.30 -1.53 14.15
CA PHE A 216 -12.32 -0.54 14.48
C PHE A 216 -11.70 0.75 15.03
N PHE A 217 -10.60 0.66 15.77
CA PHE A 217 -9.95 1.81 16.41
C PHE A 217 -9.60 2.93 15.42
N PRO A 218 -8.93 2.69 14.28
CA PRO A 218 -8.63 3.75 13.32
C PRO A 218 -9.88 4.35 12.69
N LEU A 219 -10.93 3.55 12.48
CA LEU A 219 -12.19 4.06 11.91
C LEU A 219 -12.86 5.04 12.87
N PHE A 220 -12.95 4.71 14.16
CA PHE A 220 -13.48 5.64 15.16
C PHE A 220 -12.58 6.85 15.37
N LEU A 221 -11.26 6.68 15.36
CA LEU A 221 -10.33 7.79 15.50
C LEU A 221 -10.45 8.78 14.34
N ILE A 222 -10.47 8.29 13.09
CA ILE A 222 -10.63 9.14 11.89
C ILE A 222 -12.03 9.76 11.83
N PHE A 223 -13.07 9.03 12.27
CA PHE A 223 -14.39 9.61 12.47
C PHE A 223 -14.36 10.78 13.45
N GLY A 224 -13.69 10.62 14.60
CA GLY A 224 -13.50 11.68 15.59
C GLY A 224 -12.73 12.88 15.05
N ILE A 225 -11.65 12.65 14.29
CA ILE A 225 -10.88 13.71 13.63
C ILE A 225 -11.74 14.48 12.63
N ALA A 226 -12.47 13.77 11.76
CA ALA A 226 -13.34 14.40 10.77
C ALA A 226 -14.47 15.19 11.44
N LEU A 227 -15.12 14.60 12.45
CA LEU A 227 -16.20 15.24 13.21
C LEU A 227 -15.72 16.50 13.92
N THR A 228 -14.63 16.43 14.69
CA THR A 228 -14.07 17.59 15.39
C THR A 228 -13.61 18.67 14.41
N GLY A 229 -13.04 18.31 13.26
CA GLY A 229 -12.68 19.26 12.20
C GLY A 229 -13.89 20.00 11.61
N ILE A 230 -15.00 19.29 11.37
CA ILE A 230 -16.27 19.88 10.93
C ILE A 230 -16.85 20.80 12.01
N LEU A 231 -16.86 20.34 13.28
CA LEU A 231 -17.34 21.14 14.41
C LEU A 231 -16.56 22.45 14.55
N MET A 232 -15.23 22.39 14.47
CA MET A 232 -14.37 23.58 14.56
C MET A 232 -14.65 24.60 13.47
N ARG A 233 -14.88 24.12 12.25
CA ARG A 233 -15.06 24.99 11.09
C ARG A 233 -16.43 25.65 11.05
N TYR A 234 -17.50 24.88 11.30
CA TYR A 234 -18.87 25.32 11.04
C TYR A 234 -19.61 25.78 12.29
N PHE A 235 -19.24 25.26 13.48
CA PHE A 235 -19.94 25.52 14.72
C PHE A 235 -19.15 26.44 15.65
N SER A 236 -17.95 26.03 16.09
CA SER A 236 -17.14 26.86 17.00
C SER A 236 -16.38 27.98 16.29
N LYS A 237 -16.25 27.92 14.95
CA LYS A 237 -15.66 28.96 14.08
C LYS A 237 -14.31 29.46 14.60
N VAL A 238 -13.40 28.53 14.83
CA VAL A 238 -12.07 28.84 15.37
C VAL A 238 -11.30 29.79 14.44
N ASN A 239 -10.55 30.73 15.02
CA ASN A 239 -9.75 31.69 14.27
C ASN A 239 -8.63 30.98 13.49
N ILE A 240 -8.73 31.02 12.16
CA ILE A 240 -7.79 30.38 11.25
C ILE A 240 -6.40 31.01 11.35
N VAL A 241 -6.31 32.31 11.65
CA VAL A 241 -5.03 33.02 11.75
C VAL A 241 -4.24 32.52 12.96
N GLU A 242 -4.89 32.41 14.12
CA GLU A 242 -4.30 31.88 15.36
C GLU A 242 -3.86 30.42 15.19
N ILE A 243 -4.71 29.57 14.59
CA ILE A 243 -4.33 28.17 14.30
C ILE A 243 -3.10 28.11 13.39
N LYS A 244 -3.05 28.98 12.37
CA LYS A 244 -1.91 29.03 11.45
C LYS A 244 -0.64 29.50 12.15
N GLU A 245 -0.73 30.55 12.97
CA GLU A 245 0.40 31.04 13.76
C GLU A 245 0.93 29.94 14.68
N PHE A 246 0.05 29.24 15.38
CA PHE A 246 0.40 28.09 16.22
C PHE A 246 1.08 26.97 15.42
N ALA A 247 0.49 26.55 14.30
CA ALA A 247 1.05 25.51 13.44
C ALA A 247 2.43 25.89 12.88
N MET A 248 2.62 27.15 12.49
CA MET A 248 3.91 27.69 12.07
C MET A 248 4.91 27.76 13.24
N GLY A 249 4.44 28.10 14.44
CA GLY A 249 5.22 28.07 15.68
C GLY A 249 5.79 26.69 15.96
N LEU A 250 4.99 25.63 15.81
CA LEU A 250 5.45 24.25 15.95
C LEU A 250 6.54 23.88 14.92
N ILE A 251 6.45 24.32 13.67
CA ILE A 251 7.50 23.99 12.67
C ILE A 251 8.75 24.84 12.87
N THR A 252 8.60 26.09 13.29
CA THR A 252 9.71 27.03 13.50
C THR A 252 10.34 26.94 14.89
N PHE A 253 9.88 25.98 15.73
CA PHE A 253 10.29 25.80 17.12
C PHE A 253 10.12 27.07 17.98
N ARG A 254 9.05 27.82 17.69
CA ARG A 254 8.60 28.98 18.46
C ARG A 254 7.30 28.63 19.17
N PHE A 255 7.41 28.33 20.46
CA PHE A 255 6.30 27.84 21.26
C PHE A 255 5.44 29.00 21.76
N THR A 256 4.35 29.28 21.06
CA THR A 256 3.30 30.19 21.49
C THR A 256 1.98 29.45 21.54
N ILE A 257 1.24 29.62 22.63
CA ILE A 257 -0.10 29.06 22.75
C ILE A 257 -1.07 30.14 22.26
N PRO A 258 -1.90 29.85 21.25
CA PRO A 258 -2.86 30.83 20.75
C PRO A 258 -3.94 31.09 21.82
N GLU A 259 -4.13 32.36 22.17
CA GLU A 259 -5.23 32.79 23.03
C GLU A 259 -6.56 32.60 22.29
N GLY A 260 -7.60 32.10 22.97
CA GLY A 260 -8.95 31.96 22.39
C GLY A 260 -9.23 30.65 21.65
N VAL A 261 -8.30 29.70 21.65
CA VAL A 261 -8.51 28.38 21.04
C VAL A 261 -9.17 27.42 22.04
N GLY A 262 -10.43 27.05 21.79
CA GLY A 262 -11.21 26.17 22.67
C GLY A 262 -10.80 24.70 22.63
N GLY A 263 -11.23 23.93 23.63
CA GLY A 263 -10.84 22.54 23.88
C GLY A 263 -11.10 21.57 22.70
N VAL A 264 -12.09 21.86 21.84
CA VAL A 264 -12.35 21.04 20.64
C VAL A 264 -11.14 21.01 19.68
N PHE A 265 -10.36 22.09 19.62
CA PHE A 265 -9.11 22.12 18.85
C PHE A 265 -8.07 21.19 19.41
N TYR A 266 -7.86 21.20 20.73
CA TYR A 266 -6.89 20.33 21.38
C TYR A 266 -7.31 18.87 21.30
N VAL A 267 -8.61 18.56 21.38
CA VAL A 267 -9.15 17.22 21.08
C VAL A 267 -8.78 16.81 19.65
N HIS A 268 -9.00 17.67 18.66
CA HIS A 268 -8.69 17.37 17.26
C HIS A 268 -7.19 17.11 17.07
N LEU A 269 -6.34 18.01 17.58
CA LEU A 269 -4.89 17.88 17.53
C LEU A 269 -4.40 16.63 18.24
N PHE A 270 -4.99 16.30 19.40
CA PHE A 270 -4.67 15.08 20.14
C PHE A 270 -5.06 13.83 19.36
N PHE A 271 -6.24 13.78 18.76
CA PHE A 271 -6.64 12.67 17.91
C PHE A 271 -5.71 12.47 16.70
N VAL A 272 -5.31 13.56 16.03
CA VAL A 272 -4.33 13.50 14.94
C VAL A 272 -2.98 13.00 15.47
N SER A 273 -2.55 13.45 16.65
CA SER A 273 -1.30 13.00 17.29
C SER A 273 -1.35 11.50 17.62
N ILE A 274 -2.46 11.01 18.18
CA ILE A 274 -2.66 9.57 18.42
C ILE A 274 -2.68 8.80 17.09
N LEU A 275 -3.30 9.34 16.04
CA LEU A 275 -3.29 8.70 14.72
C LEU A 275 -1.87 8.53 14.19
N LEU A 276 -1.04 9.58 14.29
CA LEU A 276 0.37 9.55 13.88
C LEU A 276 1.19 8.55 14.72
N ALA A 277 1.07 8.60 16.05
CA ALA A 277 1.79 7.70 16.94
C ALA A 277 1.39 6.23 16.73
N TYR A 278 0.11 5.96 16.45
CA TYR A 278 -0.41 4.63 16.19
C TYR A 278 -0.08 4.11 14.77
N PHE A 279 0.13 5.01 13.82
CA PHE A 279 0.33 4.69 12.40
C PHE A 279 1.35 3.57 12.14
N PRO A 280 2.62 3.65 12.60
CA PRO A 280 3.67 2.68 12.24
C PRO A 280 3.47 1.27 12.81
N PHE A 281 2.55 1.11 13.77
CA PHE A 281 2.26 -0.16 14.42
C PHE A 281 0.96 -0.80 13.92
N SER A 282 0.35 -0.23 12.88
CA SER A 282 -1.00 -0.58 12.47
C SER A 282 -1.13 -0.93 11.00
N LYS A 283 -2.34 -1.34 10.60
CA LYS A 283 -2.71 -1.58 9.19
C LYS A 283 -2.64 -0.32 8.32
N LEU A 284 -2.50 0.87 8.92
CA LEU A 284 -2.29 2.12 8.18
C LEU A 284 -0.96 2.16 7.43
N MET A 285 0.02 1.34 7.85
CA MET A 285 1.29 1.19 7.13
C MET A 285 1.16 0.62 5.71
N HIS A 286 -0.04 0.22 5.27
CA HIS A 286 -0.29 -0.05 3.85
C HIS A 286 0.08 1.14 2.94
N LEU A 287 0.08 2.38 3.47
CA LEU A 287 0.55 3.57 2.76
C LEU A 287 1.99 3.39 2.20
N GLY A 288 2.90 2.87 3.03
CA GLY A 288 4.27 2.57 2.61
C GLY A 288 4.43 1.16 2.04
N GLY A 289 3.74 0.18 2.64
CA GLY A 289 3.90 -1.23 2.31
C GLY A 289 3.47 -1.59 0.88
N ILE A 290 2.57 -0.82 0.27
CA ILE A 290 2.15 -1.06 -1.12
C ILE A 290 3.32 -1.04 -2.11
N PHE A 291 4.31 -0.17 -1.89
CA PHE A 291 5.47 -0.01 -2.78
C PHE A 291 6.47 -1.17 -2.70
N LEU A 292 6.46 -1.91 -1.58
CA LEU A 292 7.38 -3.01 -1.31
C LEU A 292 6.74 -4.39 -1.51
N SER A 293 5.49 -4.44 -2.00
CA SER A 293 4.74 -5.69 -2.16
C SER A 293 5.14 -6.45 -3.44
N PRO A 294 5.81 -7.62 -3.37
CA PRO A 294 6.28 -8.38 -4.53
C PRO A 294 5.16 -8.81 -5.49
N THR A 295 3.95 -8.94 -4.96
CA THR A 295 2.75 -9.28 -5.72
C THR A 295 2.30 -8.17 -6.69
N ARG A 296 2.81 -6.95 -6.53
CA ARG A 296 2.38 -5.78 -7.32
C ARG A 296 3.53 -5.06 -8.01
N ASN A 297 4.70 -4.98 -7.37
CA ASN A 297 5.83 -4.18 -7.82
C ASN A 297 6.83 -4.95 -8.71
N LEU A 298 6.53 -6.20 -9.11
CA LEU A 298 7.38 -7.03 -9.97
C LEU A 298 6.76 -7.26 -11.35
N THR A 299 7.63 -7.49 -12.33
CA THR A 299 7.26 -7.91 -13.68
C THR A 299 6.91 -9.40 -13.73
N THR A 300 6.03 -9.76 -14.64
CA THR A 300 5.52 -11.12 -14.89
C THR A 300 6.29 -11.83 -16.01
N ASP A 301 7.60 -11.68 -16.02
CA ASP A 301 8.50 -12.10 -17.10
C ASP A 301 9.41 -13.27 -16.69
N THR A 302 9.07 -14.03 -15.64
CA THR A 302 9.89 -15.15 -15.13
C THR A 302 10.21 -16.23 -16.17
N ARG A 303 9.37 -16.38 -17.20
CA ARG A 303 9.62 -17.28 -18.33
C ARG A 303 10.60 -16.73 -19.36
N ALA A 304 10.75 -15.41 -19.44
CA ALA A 304 11.64 -14.73 -20.38
C ALA A 304 12.98 -14.33 -19.73
N ARG A 305 12.97 -14.04 -18.42
CA ARG A 305 14.14 -13.67 -17.64
C ARG A 305 14.16 -14.51 -16.37
N ARG A 306 15.26 -15.24 -16.17
CA ARG A 306 15.48 -16.01 -14.95
C ARG A 306 15.56 -15.05 -13.75
N HIS A 307 14.72 -15.28 -12.75
CA HIS A 307 14.85 -14.63 -11.44
C HIS A 307 15.79 -15.47 -10.58
N VAL A 308 16.91 -14.88 -10.16
CA VAL A 308 17.84 -15.55 -9.25
C VAL A 308 17.34 -15.33 -7.83
N ASN A 309 17.12 -16.41 -7.10
CA ASN A 309 16.69 -16.34 -5.71
C ASN A 309 17.86 -15.86 -4.84
N PRO A 310 17.74 -14.75 -4.10
CA PRO A 310 18.78 -14.25 -3.18
C PRO A 310 19.11 -15.21 -2.02
N TRP A 311 18.28 -16.21 -1.75
CA TRP A 311 18.55 -17.28 -0.77
C TRP A 311 19.26 -18.50 -1.33
N ASN A 312 19.59 -18.52 -2.62
CA ASN A 312 20.36 -19.63 -3.16
C ASN A 312 21.75 -19.64 -2.52
N TYR A 313 22.05 -20.70 -1.79
CA TYR A 313 23.41 -21.02 -1.37
C TYR A 313 24.20 -21.54 -2.57
N PRO A 314 25.54 -21.48 -2.55
CA PRO A 314 26.34 -22.09 -3.61
C PRO A 314 26.08 -23.59 -3.64
N VAL A 315 25.45 -24.05 -4.72
CA VAL A 315 25.24 -25.47 -5.01
C VAL A 315 26.28 -25.87 -6.05
N HIS A 316 26.96 -27.00 -5.83
CA HIS A 316 27.77 -27.60 -6.88
C HIS A 316 26.84 -28.01 -8.03
N VAL A 317 26.98 -27.36 -9.18
CA VAL A 317 26.23 -27.69 -10.39
C VAL A 317 27.13 -28.52 -11.29
N HIS A 318 26.58 -29.60 -11.86
CA HIS A 318 27.26 -30.33 -12.93
C HIS A 318 27.11 -29.50 -14.20
N THR A 319 28.21 -28.93 -14.70
CA THR A 319 28.13 -28.07 -15.89
C THR A 319 27.86 -28.91 -17.13
N TYR A 320 27.42 -28.26 -18.21
CA TYR A 320 27.25 -28.97 -19.47
C TYR A 320 28.59 -29.56 -19.95
N GLU A 321 29.71 -28.84 -19.76
CA GLU A 321 31.02 -29.37 -20.15
C GLU A 321 31.41 -30.62 -19.34
N GLU A 322 31.16 -30.61 -18.03
CA GLU A 322 31.43 -31.78 -17.17
C GLU A 322 30.51 -32.96 -17.51
N TYR A 323 29.23 -32.69 -17.81
CA TYR A 323 28.27 -33.70 -18.24
C TYR A 323 28.63 -34.28 -19.60
N GLU A 324 29.01 -33.42 -20.55
CA GLU A 324 29.46 -33.83 -21.86
C GLU A 324 30.73 -34.66 -21.76
N ASP A 325 31.72 -34.27 -20.95
CA ASP A 325 32.95 -35.03 -20.79
C ASP A 325 32.70 -36.42 -20.17
N GLU A 326 31.73 -36.56 -19.27
CA GLU A 326 31.37 -37.85 -18.64
C GLU A 326 30.54 -38.76 -19.57
N PHE A 327 29.63 -38.19 -20.36
CA PHE A 327 28.62 -38.95 -21.11
C PHE A 327 28.76 -38.86 -22.64
N ARG A 328 29.81 -38.21 -23.15
CA ARG A 328 29.99 -37.91 -24.58
C ARG A 328 29.70 -39.08 -25.50
N GLU A 329 30.33 -40.23 -25.24
CA GLU A 329 30.22 -41.41 -26.09
C GLU A 329 28.77 -41.89 -26.18
N LYS A 330 28.06 -41.91 -25.05
CA LYS A 330 26.64 -42.27 -24.98
C LYS A 330 25.75 -41.24 -25.65
N MET A 331 26.09 -39.95 -25.56
CA MET A 331 25.36 -38.89 -26.24
C MET A 331 25.49 -39.02 -27.76
N VAL A 332 26.71 -39.26 -28.26
CA VAL A 332 26.97 -39.49 -29.69
C VAL A 332 26.26 -40.75 -30.18
N GLU A 333 26.33 -41.86 -29.43
CA GLU A 333 25.62 -43.11 -29.76
C GLU A 333 24.10 -42.91 -29.80
N ALA A 334 23.56 -42.12 -28.88
CA ALA A 334 22.15 -41.74 -28.87
C ALA A 334 21.75 -40.69 -29.93
N GLY A 335 22.69 -40.24 -30.77
CA GLY A 335 22.46 -39.23 -31.80
C GLY A 335 22.19 -37.83 -31.25
N LEU A 336 22.60 -37.55 -30.02
CA LEU A 336 22.48 -36.23 -29.40
C LEU A 336 23.63 -35.31 -29.87
N PRO A 337 23.36 -34.00 -30.05
CA PRO A 337 24.40 -33.05 -30.41
C PRO A 337 25.41 -32.89 -29.27
N VAL A 338 26.69 -32.82 -29.61
CA VAL A 338 27.84 -32.59 -28.71
C VAL A 338 28.70 -31.46 -29.27
N ASP A 339 29.29 -30.64 -28.39
CA ASP A 339 30.15 -29.52 -28.76
C ASP A 339 31.59 -29.99 -29.01
N LYS A 340 32.08 -30.96 -28.23
CA LYS A 340 33.39 -31.59 -28.38
C LYS A 340 33.23 -32.90 -29.16
N GLN A 341 33.37 -32.85 -30.47
CA GLN A 341 33.30 -34.08 -31.29
C GLN A 341 34.37 -35.09 -30.84
N PRO A 342 34.03 -36.39 -30.74
CA PRO A 342 35.02 -37.42 -30.44
C PRO A 342 36.09 -37.42 -31.54
N ALA A 343 37.36 -37.58 -31.15
CA ALA A 343 38.43 -37.73 -32.11
C ALA A 343 38.10 -38.90 -33.05
N VAL A 344 38.16 -38.67 -34.35
CA VAL A 344 38.04 -39.75 -35.35
C VAL A 344 39.14 -40.75 -35.03
N LYS A 345 38.77 -41.95 -34.58
CA LYS A 345 39.72 -43.06 -34.51
C LYS A 345 40.15 -43.33 -35.94
N GLU A 346 41.36 -42.93 -36.31
CA GLU A 346 41.99 -43.36 -37.55
C GLU A 346 41.97 -44.91 -37.54
N PRO A 347 41.52 -45.56 -38.64
CA PRO A 347 41.45 -47.01 -38.67
C PRO A 347 42.86 -47.57 -38.55
N GLU A 348 43.08 -48.42 -37.52
CA GLU A 348 44.32 -49.20 -37.39
C GLU A 348 44.53 -50.00 -38.69
N GLU A 349 45.68 -49.79 -39.34
CA GLU A 349 46.07 -50.56 -40.52
C GLU A 349 46.06 -52.06 -40.19
N PRO A 350 45.45 -52.91 -41.04
CA PRO A 350 45.41 -54.35 -40.78
C PRO A 350 46.82 -54.93 -40.87
N LYS A 351 47.28 -55.57 -39.78
CA LYS A 351 48.51 -56.38 -39.77
C LYS A 351 48.39 -57.52 -40.77
N GLU A 352 49.38 -57.65 -41.66
CA GLU A 352 49.51 -58.76 -42.62
C GLU A 352 49.55 -60.12 -41.89
N PRO A 353 48.96 -61.19 -42.47
CA PRO A 353 48.96 -62.51 -41.84
C PRO A 353 50.33 -63.21 -41.94
N GLU A 354 50.81 -63.73 -40.81
CA GLU A 354 52.01 -64.59 -40.73
C GLU A 354 51.84 -65.89 -41.54
N GLU A 355 52.79 -66.16 -42.44
CA GLU A 355 52.93 -67.44 -43.13
C GLU A 355 53.25 -68.58 -42.14
N THR A 356 52.33 -69.55 -42.06
CA THR A 356 52.51 -70.83 -41.37
C THR A 356 53.67 -71.63 -41.98
N LYS A 357 54.78 -71.78 -41.25
CA LYS A 357 55.77 -72.83 -41.51
C LYS A 357 55.35 -74.12 -40.83
N GLU A 358 54.88 -75.05 -41.65
CA GLU A 358 54.65 -76.46 -41.35
C GLU A 358 55.99 -77.12 -40.98
N GLN A 359 56.10 -77.66 -39.76
CA GLN A 359 57.18 -78.59 -39.38
C GLN A 359 56.59 -79.97 -39.13
N GLU A 360 57.08 -80.91 -39.92
CA GLU A 360 56.84 -82.35 -39.90
C GLU A 360 56.99 -82.94 -38.49
N LYS A 361 56.01 -83.79 -38.12
CA LYS A 361 56.22 -84.84 -37.12
C LYS A 361 55.94 -86.19 -37.78
N LYS A 362 57.00 -86.99 -37.84
CA LYS A 362 57.00 -88.42 -38.15
C LYS A 362 56.15 -89.20 -37.13
N GLU A 363 55.32 -90.10 -37.64
CA GLU A 363 55.33 -91.52 -37.28
C GLU A 363 54.90 -92.36 -38.49
#